data_AF-A0A963PAD3-F1
#
_entry.id   AF-A0A963PAD3-F1
#
_cell.length_a   1.000
_cell.length_b   1.000
_cell.length_c   1.000
_cell.angle_alpha   90.00
_cell.angle_beta   90.00
_cell.angle_gamma   90.00
#
_symmetry.space_group_name_H-M   'P 1'
#
loop_
_entity.id
_entity.type
_entity.pdbx_description
1 polymer ?
#
loop_
_entity_poly.entity_id
_entity_poly.type
_entity_poly.pdbx_seq_one_letter_code
_entity_poly.pdbx_strand_id
1 'polypeptide(L)'
;MKDQLPHGWQQARDIVGELAGRMEYLTWADRAAILDGFFWQRARSMLSNEEITAVINRLRHSQGGSWSILEYATVCSSILTGVLLQLKEPRDIASPFHAMALLLSRKTEHQQLAASWVRAMGHDALEGTMNSMPGFAFMFLATYPNDSAESFMARDAFWAAMLGR
;
A
#
# COMPACT_ATOMS: atom_id res chain seq x y z
N MET A 1 -7.82 -3.26 -14.85
CA MET A 1 -6.40 -3.69 -14.83
C MET A 1 -5.73 -3.49 -16.18
N LYS A 2 -6.30 -3.99 -17.29
CA LYS A 2 -5.77 -3.73 -18.65
C LYS A 2 -5.67 -2.22 -18.98
N ASP A 3 -6.66 -1.43 -18.56
CA ASP A 3 -6.68 0.02 -18.79
C ASP A 3 -5.76 0.80 -17.82
N GLN A 4 -5.28 0.16 -16.75
CA GLN A 4 -4.44 0.78 -15.71
C GLN A 4 -2.96 0.43 -15.87
N LEU A 5 -2.66 -0.72 -16.49
CA LEU A 5 -1.32 -1.22 -16.78
C LEU A 5 -1.26 -1.68 -18.25
N PRO A 6 -1.26 -0.75 -19.22
CA PRO A 6 -1.30 -1.11 -20.64
C PRO A 6 -0.14 -2.01 -21.05
N HIS A 7 1.01 -1.88 -20.37
CA HIS A 7 2.14 -2.81 -20.44
C HIS A 7 2.19 -3.64 -19.15
N GLY A 8 2.37 -4.96 -19.26
CA GLY A 8 2.55 -5.84 -18.09
C GLY A 8 1.28 -6.29 -17.35
N TRP A 9 0.07 -6.01 -17.85
CA TRP A 9 -1.18 -6.44 -17.17
C TRP A 9 -1.30 -7.98 -16.99
N GLN A 10 -0.68 -8.77 -17.88
CA GLN A 10 -0.67 -10.24 -17.76
C GLN A 10 0.16 -10.66 -16.55
N GLN A 11 1.37 -10.14 -16.41
CA GLN A 11 2.21 -10.40 -15.25
C GLN A 11 1.54 -9.92 -13.96
N ALA A 12 0.91 -8.74 -13.97
CA ALA A 12 0.16 -8.25 -12.82
C ALA A 12 -1.01 -9.19 -12.46
N ARG A 13 -1.68 -9.77 -13.46
CA ARG A 13 -2.76 -10.75 -13.25
C ARG A 13 -2.26 -12.04 -12.63
N ASP A 14 -1.12 -12.55 -13.08
CA ASP A 14 -0.53 -13.77 -12.54
C ASP A 14 -0.12 -13.57 -11.08
N ILE A 15 0.51 -12.42 -10.78
CA ILE A 15 0.83 -12.02 -9.40
C ILE A 15 -0.43 -11.92 -8.53
N VAL A 16 -1.50 -11.32 -9.05
CA VAL A 16 -2.80 -11.24 -8.34
C VAL A 16 -3.31 -12.64 -8.01
N GLY A 17 -3.28 -13.57 -8.97
CA GLY A 17 -3.71 -14.94 -8.77
C GLY A 17 -2.90 -15.67 -7.70
N GLU A 18 -1.57 -15.54 -7.76
CA GLU A 18 -0.65 -16.13 -6.78
C GLU A 18 -0.89 -15.57 -5.37
N LEU A 19 -0.92 -14.23 -5.24
CA LEU A 19 -1.13 -13.57 -3.97
C LEU A 19 -2.50 -13.90 -3.37
N ALA A 20 -3.58 -13.83 -4.16
CA ALA A 20 -4.92 -14.16 -3.69
C ALA A 20 -5.00 -15.62 -3.24
N GLY A 21 -4.44 -16.57 -4.00
CA GLY A 21 -4.41 -17.98 -3.60
C GLY A 21 -3.66 -18.23 -2.29
N ARG A 22 -2.54 -17.53 -2.07
CA ARG A 22 -1.78 -17.62 -0.80
C ARG A 22 -2.52 -17.02 0.40
N MET A 23 -3.43 -16.08 0.16
CA MET A 23 -4.13 -15.31 1.20
C MET A 23 -5.54 -15.80 1.52
N GLU A 24 -6.11 -16.68 0.69
CA GLU A 24 -7.53 -17.05 0.74
C GLU A 24 -8.03 -17.42 2.15
N TYR A 25 -7.26 -18.22 2.89
CA TYR A 25 -7.64 -18.73 4.21
C TYR A 25 -6.91 -18.07 5.38
N LEU A 26 -6.19 -16.97 5.12
CA LEU A 26 -5.41 -16.28 6.14
C LEU A 26 -6.20 -15.20 6.89
N THR A 27 -5.76 -14.90 8.11
CA THR A 27 -6.27 -13.74 8.86
C THR A 27 -5.80 -12.44 8.21
N TRP A 28 -6.48 -11.32 8.50
CA TRP A 28 -6.06 -10.03 7.97
C TRP A 28 -4.67 -9.59 8.41
N ALA A 29 -4.22 -9.99 9.61
CA ALA A 29 -2.86 -9.72 10.07
C ALA A 29 -1.83 -10.45 9.18
N ASP A 30 -2.05 -11.74 8.91
CA ASP A 30 -1.15 -12.54 8.07
C ASP A 30 -1.16 -12.08 6.60
N ARG A 31 -2.36 -11.72 6.08
CA ARG A 31 -2.50 -11.14 4.74
C ARG A 31 -1.72 -9.83 4.64
N ALA A 32 -1.81 -8.96 5.64
CA ALA A 32 -1.06 -7.72 5.68
C ALA A 32 0.44 -7.96 5.74
N ALA A 33 0.93 -8.94 6.50
CA ALA A 33 2.35 -9.28 6.51
C ALA A 33 2.86 -9.71 5.11
N ILE A 34 2.06 -10.48 4.37
CA ILE A 34 2.40 -10.88 2.99
C ILE A 34 2.42 -9.66 2.05
N LEU A 35 1.40 -8.80 2.14
CA LEU A 35 1.29 -7.59 1.32
C LEU A 35 2.41 -6.59 1.64
N ASP A 36 2.76 -6.44 2.91
CA ASP A 36 3.85 -5.58 3.38
C ASP A 36 5.19 -5.99 2.74
N GLY A 37 5.54 -7.27 2.88
CA GLY A 37 6.73 -7.83 2.26
C GLY A 37 6.73 -7.68 0.74
N PHE A 38 5.57 -7.88 0.10
CA PHE A 38 5.41 -7.68 -1.34
C PHE A 38 5.68 -6.22 -1.76
N PHE A 39 5.09 -5.24 -1.07
CA PHE A 39 5.30 -3.82 -1.37
C PHE A 39 6.76 -3.43 -1.21
N TRP A 40 7.39 -3.84 -0.11
CA TRP A 40 8.78 -3.51 0.14
C TRP A 40 9.73 -4.17 -0.86
N GLN A 41 9.50 -5.44 -1.19
CA GLN A 41 10.27 -6.13 -2.23
C GLN A 41 10.10 -5.45 -3.59
N ARG A 42 8.88 -4.98 -3.92
CA ARG A 42 8.65 -4.27 -5.17
C ARG A 42 9.33 -2.93 -5.23
N ALA A 43 9.27 -2.13 -4.16
CA ALA A 43 9.98 -0.87 -4.07
C ALA A 43 11.47 -1.07 -4.37
N ARG A 44 12.11 -2.04 -3.71
CA ARG A 44 13.53 -2.37 -3.92
C ARG A 44 13.87 -2.89 -5.32
N SER A 45 12.90 -3.42 -6.05
CA SER A 45 13.11 -3.93 -7.41
C SER A 45 12.87 -2.89 -8.51
N MET A 46 12.02 -1.90 -8.24
CA MET A 46 11.56 -0.92 -9.22
C MET A 46 12.22 0.45 -9.05
N LEU A 47 12.68 0.76 -7.84
CA LEU A 47 13.21 2.08 -7.48
C LEU A 47 14.70 2.00 -7.16
N SER A 48 15.41 3.05 -7.53
CA SER A 48 16.77 3.30 -7.06
C SER A 48 16.80 3.67 -5.57
N ASN A 49 17.98 3.56 -4.95
CA ASN A 49 18.17 3.98 -3.57
C ASN A 49 17.89 5.49 -3.36
N GLU A 50 18.16 6.31 -4.37
CA GLU A 50 17.88 7.75 -4.34
C GLU A 50 16.37 8.02 -4.34
N GLU A 51 15.60 7.31 -5.18
CA GLU A 51 14.14 7.40 -5.22
C GLU A 51 13.51 6.92 -3.91
N ILE A 52 13.97 5.79 -3.37
CA ILE A 52 13.51 5.29 -2.05
C ILE A 52 13.76 6.35 -0.97
N THR A 53 14.97 6.94 -0.96
CA THR A 53 15.34 7.98 -0.01
C THR A 53 14.48 9.24 -0.18
N ALA A 54 14.17 9.61 -1.43
CA ALA A 54 13.33 10.75 -1.74
C ALA A 54 11.89 10.55 -1.25
N VAL A 55 11.31 9.35 -1.42
CA VAL A 55 9.98 9.00 -0.90
C VAL A 55 9.96 9.07 0.63
N ILE A 56 10.92 8.43 1.30
CA ILE A 56 10.98 8.39 2.78
C ILE A 56 11.12 9.78 3.38
N ASN A 57 11.98 10.61 2.78
CA ASN A 57 12.21 11.98 3.24
C ASN A 57 11.22 13.00 2.68
N ARG A 58 10.23 12.54 1.90
CA ARG A 58 9.20 13.38 1.27
C ARG A 58 9.79 14.55 0.49
N LEU A 59 10.91 14.31 -0.19
CA LEU A 59 11.58 15.32 -1.00
C LEU A 59 10.77 15.54 -2.27
N ARG A 60 10.41 16.80 -2.56
CA ARG A 60 9.78 17.16 -3.84
C ARG A 60 10.71 16.73 -4.97
N HIS A 61 10.22 15.85 -5.85
CA HIS A 61 11.03 15.34 -6.94
C HIS A 61 11.32 16.47 -7.91
N SER A 62 12.60 16.80 -8.09
CA SER A 62 13.06 17.62 -9.21
C SER A 62 12.68 16.92 -10.52
N GLN A 63 12.22 17.71 -11.48
CA GLN A 63 11.60 17.28 -12.74
C GLN A 63 12.38 16.14 -13.44
N GLY A 64 11.96 14.89 -13.23
CA GLY A 64 12.59 13.69 -13.80
C GLY A 64 12.44 12.42 -12.95
N GLY A 65 12.52 12.54 -11.61
CA GLY A 65 12.51 11.38 -10.69
C GLY A 65 11.13 10.86 -10.25
N SER A 66 10.03 11.36 -10.85
CA SER A 66 8.66 11.05 -10.39
C SER A 66 8.00 9.87 -11.09
N TRP A 67 8.51 9.45 -12.26
CA TRP A 67 7.81 8.45 -13.07
C TRP A 67 7.87 7.05 -12.44
N SER A 68 9.06 6.59 -12.02
CA SER A 68 9.24 5.25 -11.44
C SER A 68 8.44 5.08 -10.14
N ILE A 69 8.34 6.13 -9.33
CA ILE A 69 7.57 6.13 -8.07
C ILE A 69 6.06 6.06 -8.36
N LEU A 70 5.59 6.84 -9.34
CA LEU A 70 4.20 6.77 -9.79
C LEU A 70 3.86 5.41 -10.40
N GLU A 71 4.79 4.83 -11.16
CA GLU A 71 4.65 3.49 -11.74
C GLU A 71 4.61 2.42 -10.64
N TYR A 72 5.53 2.47 -9.68
CA TYR A 72 5.53 1.60 -8.50
C TYR A 72 4.18 1.66 -7.75
N ALA A 73 3.71 2.87 -7.41
CA ALA A 73 2.44 3.04 -6.73
C ALA A 73 1.26 2.54 -7.58
N THR A 74 1.29 2.80 -8.88
CA THR A 74 0.22 2.36 -9.79
C THR A 74 0.17 0.84 -9.92
N VAL A 75 1.31 0.18 -10.10
CA VAL A 75 1.42 -1.28 -10.18
C VAL A 75 0.96 -1.92 -8.88
N CYS A 76 1.51 -1.49 -7.74
CA CYS A 76 1.22 -2.08 -6.45
C CYS A 76 -0.25 -1.89 -6.04
N SER A 77 -0.82 -0.69 -6.21
CA SER A 77 -2.24 -0.47 -5.93
C SER A 77 -3.15 -1.24 -6.88
N SER A 78 -2.76 -1.43 -8.14
CA SER A 78 -3.53 -2.23 -9.10
C SER A 78 -3.57 -3.70 -8.73
N ILE A 79 -2.41 -4.27 -8.35
CA ILE A 79 -2.29 -5.65 -7.87
C ILE A 79 -3.08 -5.83 -6.58
N LEU A 80 -2.89 -4.94 -5.60
CA LEU A 80 -3.66 -4.95 -4.35
C LEU A 80 -5.18 -4.95 -4.62
N THR A 81 -5.63 -4.06 -5.52
CA THR A 81 -7.05 -4.00 -5.89
C THR A 81 -7.53 -5.29 -6.55
N GLY A 82 -6.73 -5.88 -7.43
CA GLY A 82 -7.03 -7.18 -8.04
C GLY A 82 -7.16 -8.29 -6.99
N VAL A 83 -6.25 -8.35 -6.03
CA VAL A 83 -6.29 -9.30 -4.91
C VAL A 83 -7.57 -9.14 -4.10
N LEU A 84 -7.89 -7.92 -3.67
CA LEU A 84 -9.09 -7.63 -2.87
C LEU A 84 -10.38 -8.04 -3.60
N LEU A 85 -10.44 -7.81 -4.91
CA LEU A 85 -11.57 -8.22 -5.74
C LEU A 85 -11.67 -9.74 -5.88
N GLN A 86 -10.54 -10.44 -6.01
CA GLN A 86 -10.51 -11.89 -6.16
C GLN A 86 -10.88 -12.61 -4.86
N LEU A 87 -10.44 -12.09 -3.71
CA LEU A 87 -10.81 -12.61 -2.39
C LEU A 87 -12.28 -12.32 -2.02
N LYS A 88 -12.97 -11.47 -2.79
CA LYS A 88 -14.36 -11.06 -2.57
C LYS A 88 -14.59 -10.54 -1.15
N GLU A 89 -13.72 -9.63 -0.73
CA GLU A 89 -13.72 -9.13 0.65
C GLU A 89 -15.09 -8.59 1.09
N PRO A 90 -15.53 -8.91 2.32
CA PRO A 90 -16.78 -8.43 2.86
C PRO A 90 -16.74 -6.91 3.05
N ARG A 91 -17.93 -6.29 3.05
CA ARG A 91 -18.07 -4.84 3.25
C ARG A 91 -17.76 -4.40 4.68
N ASP A 92 -17.68 -5.32 5.63
CA ASP A 92 -17.37 -5.01 7.01
C ASP A 92 -15.85 -5.07 7.25
N ILE A 93 -15.27 -3.94 7.65
CA ILE A 93 -13.85 -3.85 7.95
C ILE A 93 -13.58 -4.50 9.31
N ALA A 94 -12.96 -5.69 9.26
CA ALA A 94 -12.66 -6.50 10.43
C ALA A 94 -11.44 -6.02 11.25
N SER A 95 -10.53 -5.22 10.68
CA SER A 95 -9.29 -4.81 11.36
C SER A 95 -8.65 -3.55 10.75
N PRO A 96 -7.72 -2.88 11.47
CA PRO A 96 -6.94 -1.78 10.90
C PRO A 96 -6.11 -2.20 9.68
N PHE A 97 -5.59 -3.43 9.66
CA PHE A 97 -4.90 -4.00 8.50
C PHE A 97 -5.76 -4.01 7.24
N HIS A 98 -7.02 -4.41 7.38
CA HIS A 98 -7.99 -4.38 6.28
C HIS A 98 -8.24 -2.94 5.82
N ALA A 99 -8.44 -2.00 6.76
CA ALA A 99 -8.63 -0.60 6.43
C ALA A 99 -7.44 -0.01 5.65
N MET A 100 -6.20 -0.29 6.06
CA MET A 100 -4.99 0.15 5.34
C MET A 100 -4.96 -0.37 3.90
N ALA A 101 -5.24 -1.65 3.69
CA ALA A 101 -5.28 -2.25 2.35
C ALA A 101 -6.35 -1.61 1.46
N LEU A 102 -7.53 -1.30 2.02
CA LEU A 102 -8.61 -0.66 1.28
C LEU A 102 -8.31 0.80 0.92
N LEU A 103 -7.62 1.56 1.79
CA LEU A 103 -7.18 2.93 1.49
C LEU A 103 -6.24 2.98 0.28
N LEU A 104 -5.34 2.01 0.18
CA LEU A 104 -4.37 1.90 -0.93
C LEU A 104 -4.97 1.29 -2.21
N SER A 105 -6.21 0.80 -2.16
CA SER A 105 -6.90 0.29 -3.34
C SER A 105 -7.24 1.41 -4.32
N ARG A 106 -7.30 1.09 -5.61
CA ARG A 106 -7.73 2.00 -6.69
C ARG A 106 -9.25 2.02 -6.89
N LYS A 107 -10.02 1.29 -6.08
CA LYS A 107 -11.48 1.26 -6.18
C LYS A 107 -12.09 2.28 -5.21
N THR A 108 -12.85 3.24 -5.73
CA THR A 108 -13.47 4.31 -4.93
C THR A 108 -14.31 3.78 -3.78
N GLU A 109 -15.05 2.69 -4.00
CA GLU A 109 -15.86 2.04 -2.95
C GLU A 109 -15.00 1.54 -1.77
N HIS A 110 -13.82 0.97 -2.05
CA HIS A 110 -12.89 0.53 -1.00
C HIS A 110 -12.35 1.71 -0.21
N GLN A 111 -11.91 2.77 -0.91
CA GLN A 111 -11.38 3.97 -0.28
C GLN A 111 -12.42 4.66 0.61
N GLN A 112 -13.67 4.77 0.15
CA GLN A 112 -14.76 5.37 0.91
C GLN A 112 -15.11 4.56 2.16
N LEU A 113 -15.16 3.23 2.04
CA LEU A 113 -15.41 2.33 3.15
C LEU A 113 -14.30 2.40 4.19
N ALA A 114 -13.04 2.45 3.77
CA ALA A 114 -11.93 2.62 4.70
C ALA A 114 -11.95 3.98 5.37
N ALA A 115 -12.22 5.06 4.62
CA ALA A 115 -12.32 6.40 5.17
C ALA A 115 -13.48 6.56 6.17
N SER A 116 -14.62 5.88 5.99
CA SER A 116 -15.69 5.88 7.00
C SER A 116 -15.26 5.14 8.27
N TRP A 117 -14.57 4.01 8.14
CA TRP A 117 -14.05 3.26 9.29
C TRP A 117 -13.01 4.05 10.08
N VAL A 118 -12.06 4.72 9.40
CA VAL A 118 -11.05 5.56 10.06
C VAL A 118 -11.68 6.73 10.81
N ARG A 119 -12.71 7.36 10.24
CA ARG A 119 -13.46 8.41 10.94
C ARG A 119 -14.18 7.90 12.19
N ALA A 120 -14.62 6.64 12.19
CA ALA A 120 -15.30 6.04 13.34
C ALA A 120 -14.32 5.56 14.43
N MET A 121 -13.15 5.02 14.04
CA MET A 121 -12.19 4.39 14.95
C MET A 121 -11.02 5.29 15.36
N GLY A 122 -10.80 6.39 14.66
CA GLY A 122 -9.65 7.28 14.86
C GLY A 122 -8.41 6.85 14.06
N HIS A 123 -7.47 7.80 13.89
CA HIS A 123 -6.23 7.58 13.15
C HIS A 123 -5.19 6.75 13.93
N ASP A 124 -5.23 6.77 15.26
CA ASP A 124 -4.27 6.08 16.14
C ASP A 124 -4.20 4.57 15.88
N ALA A 125 -5.34 3.94 15.55
CA ALA A 125 -5.41 2.52 15.24
C ALA A 125 -4.65 2.17 13.94
N LEU A 126 -4.68 3.07 12.95
CA LEU A 126 -3.90 2.89 11.72
C LEU A 126 -2.41 3.13 11.98
N GLU A 127 -2.07 4.19 12.71
CA GLU A 127 -0.68 4.53 13.02
C GLU A 127 0.02 3.40 13.76
N GLY A 128 -0.57 2.91 14.86
CA GLY A 128 0.00 1.82 15.65
C GLY A 128 0.19 0.53 14.84
N THR A 129 -0.70 0.27 13.88
CA THR A 129 -0.60 -0.87 12.98
C THR A 129 0.53 -0.68 11.96
N MET A 130 0.61 0.52 11.37
CA MET A 130 1.60 0.87 10.33
C MET A 130 3.03 0.90 10.88
N ASN A 131 3.22 1.19 12.16
CA ASN A 131 4.53 1.18 12.83
C ASN A 131 5.26 -0.17 12.78
N SER A 132 4.56 -1.26 12.43
CA SER A 132 5.14 -2.59 12.25
C SER A 132 5.25 -3.03 10.79
N MET A 133 4.85 -2.18 9.84
CA MET A 133 4.60 -2.53 8.44
C MET A 133 5.30 -1.54 7.50
N PRO A 134 6.63 -1.70 7.28
CA PRO A 134 7.42 -0.74 6.50
C PRO A 134 7.03 -0.71 5.02
N GLY A 135 6.59 -1.82 4.44
CA GLY A 135 6.10 -1.86 3.06
C GLY A 135 4.80 -1.09 2.87
N PHE A 136 3.85 -1.23 3.80
CA PHE A 136 2.64 -0.40 3.81
C PHE A 136 2.98 1.08 4.01
N ALA A 137 3.81 1.41 5.00
CA ALA A 137 4.22 2.78 5.26
C ALA A 137 4.87 3.43 4.02
N PHE A 138 5.78 2.71 3.35
CA PHE A 138 6.40 3.17 2.12
C PHE A 138 5.37 3.34 0.98
N MET A 139 4.44 2.41 0.84
CA MET A 139 3.38 2.50 -0.16
C MET A 139 2.44 3.70 0.08
N PHE A 140 2.12 4.01 1.34
CA PHE A 140 1.39 5.22 1.71
C PHE A 140 2.15 6.49 1.30
N LEU A 141 3.46 6.57 1.58
CA LEU A 141 4.28 7.72 1.17
C LEU A 141 4.31 7.89 -0.35
N ALA A 142 4.45 6.79 -1.10
CA ALA A 142 4.46 6.81 -2.55
C ALA A 142 3.08 7.20 -3.15
N THR A 143 1.99 6.89 -2.45
CA THR A 143 0.61 7.18 -2.90
C THR A 143 0.14 8.57 -2.48
N TYR A 144 0.61 9.06 -1.33
CA TYR A 144 0.28 10.37 -0.75
C TYR A 144 1.54 11.23 -0.60
N PRO A 145 2.14 11.70 -1.71
CA PRO A 145 3.41 12.45 -1.69
C PRO A 145 3.26 13.89 -1.19
N ASN A 146 2.05 14.37 -0.91
CA ASN A 146 1.78 15.74 -0.47
C ASN A 146 2.03 15.91 1.05
N ASP A 147 2.14 17.16 1.51
CA ASP A 147 2.17 17.52 2.93
C ASP A 147 0.81 17.30 3.62
N SER A 148 0.37 16.05 3.66
CA SER A 148 -0.85 15.62 4.36
C SER A 148 -0.50 14.92 5.68
N ALA A 149 -1.46 14.86 6.60
CA ALA A 149 -1.29 14.18 7.89
C ALA A 149 -0.90 12.70 7.69
N GLU A 150 -1.48 12.05 6.68
CA GLU A 150 -1.19 10.67 6.30
C GLU A 150 0.26 10.49 5.86
N SER A 151 0.86 11.49 5.19
CA SER A 151 2.26 11.46 4.76
C SER A 151 3.24 11.64 5.94
N PHE A 152 2.88 12.45 6.95
CA PHE A 152 3.65 12.53 8.21
C PHE A 152 3.58 11.23 8.99
N MET A 153 2.37 10.72 9.23
CA MET A 153 2.12 9.46 9.91
C MET A 153 2.87 8.30 9.24
N ALA A 154 2.80 8.18 7.91
CA ALA A 154 3.47 7.11 7.18
C ALA A 154 5.00 7.19 7.24
N ARG A 155 5.58 8.40 7.28
CA ARG A 155 7.03 8.58 7.45
C ARG A 155 7.47 8.12 8.83
N ASP A 156 6.78 8.55 9.87
CA ASP A 156 7.14 8.21 11.25
C ASP A 156 6.97 6.71 11.49
N ALA A 157 5.89 6.12 10.96
CA ALA A 157 5.66 4.68 10.98
C ALA A 157 6.71 3.87 10.22
N PHE A 158 7.16 4.36 9.05
CA PHE A 158 8.24 3.72 8.30
C PHE A 158 9.53 3.64 9.12
N TRP A 159 9.90 4.75 9.78
CA TRP A 159 11.09 4.77 10.64
C TRP A 159 10.92 3.93 11.90
N ALA A 160 9.75 3.93 12.53
CA ALA A 160 9.47 3.07 13.68
C ALA A 160 9.66 1.59 13.31
N ALA A 161 9.08 1.17 12.18
CA ALA A 161 9.17 -0.19 11.66
C ALA A 161 10.61 -0.60 11.36
N MET A 162 11.36 0.26 10.65
CA MET A 162 12.75 -0.02 10.27
C MET A 162 13.71 -0.07 11.48
N LEU A 163 13.40 0.66 12.55
CA LEU A 163 14.19 0.67 13.79
C LEU A 163 13.73 -0.39 14.79
N GLY A 164 12.65 -1.13 14.50
CA GLY A 164 12.08 -2.14 15.39
C GLY A 164 11.52 -1.56 16.70
N ARG A 165 10.91 -0.37 16.62
CA ARG A 165 10.37 0.37 17.78
C ARG A 165 8.86 0.27 17.89
#